data_AF-A0A9E7JAV0-F1
#
_entry.id   AF-A0A9E7JAV0-F1
#
_cell.length_a   1.000
_cell.length_b   1.000
_cell.length_c   1.000
_cell.angle_alpha   90.00
_cell.angle_beta   90.00
_cell.angle_gamma   90.00
#
_symmetry.space_group_name_H-M   'P 1'
#
loop_
_entity.id
_entity.type
_entity.pdbx_description
1 polymer ?
#
loop_
_entity_poly.entity_id
_entity_poly.type
_entity_poly.pdbx_seq_one_letter_code
_entity_poly.pdbx_strand_id
1 'polypeptide(L)'
;MYEYTSATSNPTRLYINRKRFKDPMTKTLKLRSTEVWEVINPTGDNHPLDHLHLATFQAVRARARPLVDLDAFMACMTQKNSAVKFNVQR
;
A
#
# COMPACT_ATOMS: atom_id res chain seq x y z
N MET A 1 -1.32 -0.64 2.86
CA MET A 1 -2.77 -0.72 2.54
C MET A 1 -3.57 -0.43 3.79
N TYR A 2 -4.89 -0.24 3.70
CA TYR A 2 -5.75 -0.09 4.87
C TYR A 2 -7.14 -0.70 4.61
N GLU A 3 -7.62 -1.49 5.56
CA GLU A 3 -8.97 -2.06 5.52
C GLU A 3 -9.89 -1.38 6.52
N TYR A 4 -11.10 -1.06 6.06
CA TYR A 4 -12.18 -0.63 6.93
C TYR A 4 -13.07 -1.81 7.25
N THR A 5 -13.31 -2.03 8.53
CA THR A 5 -14.18 -3.08 9.03
C THR A 5 -15.58 -2.55 9.35
N SER A 6 -16.57 -3.44 9.31
CA SER A 6 -17.92 -3.19 9.84
C SER A 6 -17.91 -3.18 11.36
N ALA A 7 -19.04 -2.82 11.97
CA ALA A 7 -19.26 -2.99 13.42
C ALA A 7 -19.11 -4.45 13.90
N THR A 8 -19.20 -5.42 12.98
CA THR A 8 -18.99 -6.86 13.24
C THR A 8 -17.58 -7.34 12.88
N SER A 9 -16.63 -6.42 12.68
CA SER A 9 -15.22 -6.71 12.36
C SER A 9 -14.96 -7.38 11.01
N ASN A 10 -15.95 -7.43 10.11
CA ASN A 10 -15.73 -7.94 8.75
C ASN A 10 -15.15 -6.85 7.85
N PRO A 11 -14.13 -7.14 7.01
CA PRO A 11 -13.60 -6.17 6.06
C PRO A 11 -14.69 -5.77 5.05
N THR A 12 -14.86 -4.48 4.85
CA THR A 12 -15.87 -3.91 3.95
C THR A 12 -15.25 -3.20 2.76
N ARG A 13 -14.09 -2.56 2.97
CA ARG A 13 -13.43 -1.71 1.99
C ARG A 13 -11.92 -1.77 2.17
N LEU A 14 -11.20 -2.00 1.07
CA LEU A 14 -9.74 -1.95 1.01
C LEU A 14 -9.30 -0.70 0.26
N TYR A 15 -8.45 0.13 0.88
CA TYR A 15 -7.86 1.31 0.25
C TYR A 15 -6.35 1.16 0.08
N ILE A 16 -5.88 1.50 -1.12
CA ILE A 16 -4.45 1.67 -1.43
C ILE A 16 -4.09 3.13 -1.15
N ASN A 17 -3.06 3.36 -0.34
CA ASN A 17 -2.65 4.71 0.11
C ASN A 17 -3.81 5.54 0.68
N ARG A 18 -4.77 4.89 1.37
CA ARG A 18 -5.97 5.52 1.96
C ARG A 18 -6.83 6.32 0.96
N LYS A 19 -6.74 6.02 -0.33
CA LYS A 19 -7.57 6.65 -1.36
C LYS A 19 -8.69 5.73 -1.80
N ARG A 20 -9.86 6.32 -2.03
CA ARG A 20 -10.98 5.65 -2.70
C ARG A 20 -10.68 5.55 -4.18
N PHE A 21 -11.32 4.59 -4.84
CA PHE A 21 -11.22 4.42 -6.29
C PHE A 21 -11.58 5.69 -7.08
N LYS A 22 -12.57 6.46 -6.60
CA LYS A 22 -13.02 7.71 -7.24
C LYS A 22 -12.26 8.97 -6.79
N ASP A 23 -11.31 8.85 -5.86
CA ASP A 23 -10.49 10.01 -5.49
C ASP A 23 -9.54 10.36 -6.66
N PRO A 24 -9.08 11.62 -6.78
CA PRO A 24 -8.14 12.02 -7.82
C PRO A 24 -6.90 11.14 -7.86
N MET A 25 -6.41 10.88 -9.07
CA MET A 25 -5.25 10.02 -9.28
C MET A 25 -4.03 10.55 -8.52
N THR A 26 -3.37 9.67 -7.77
CA THR A 26 -2.20 10.01 -6.94
C THR A 26 -0.86 9.65 -7.56
N LYS A 27 -0.84 8.77 -8.57
CA LYS A 27 0.37 8.35 -9.28
C LYS A 27 0.28 8.79 -10.75
N THR A 28 1.17 9.68 -11.16
CA THR A 28 1.35 10.03 -12.57
C THR A 28 2.63 9.38 -13.06
N LEU A 29 2.49 8.32 -13.85
CA LEU A 29 3.61 7.60 -14.44
C LEU A 29 4.28 8.48 -15.50
N LYS A 30 5.62 8.51 -15.52
CA LYS A 30 6.36 9.13 -16.63
C LYS A 30 6.46 8.15 -17.79
N LEU A 31 6.06 8.58 -18.98
CA LEU A 31 6.14 7.76 -20.20
C LEU A 31 7.59 7.30 -20.44
N ARG A 32 7.76 6.02 -20.82
CA ARG A 32 9.07 5.38 -21.09
C ARG A 32 10.05 5.46 -19.91
N SER A 33 9.54 5.33 -18.68
CA SER A 33 10.37 5.21 -17.48
C SER A 33 10.17 3.85 -16.80
N THR A 34 11.11 3.48 -15.94
CA THR A 34 11.01 2.32 -15.06
C THR A 34 10.86 2.82 -13.62
N GLU A 35 9.92 2.24 -12.88
CA GLU A 35 9.69 2.57 -11.48
C GLU A 35 9.84 1.32 -10.61
N VAL A 36 10.36 1.50 -9.39
CA VAL A 36 10.36 0.46 -8.37
C VAL A 36 9.23 0.75 -7.40
N TRP A 37 8.29 -0.18 -7.27
CA TRP A 37 7.13 -0.04 -6.39
C TRP A 37 7.31 -0.88 -5.14
N GLU A 38 7.21 -0.24 -3.98
CA GLU A 38 7.13 -0.93 -2.71
C GLU A 38 5.67 -1.03 -2.28
N VAL A 39 5.17 -2.27 -2.29
CA VAL A 39 3.81 -2.59 -1.86
C VAL A 39 3.88 -3.09 -0.44
N ILE A 40 3.28 -2.33 0.49
CA ILE A 40 3.25 -2.69 1.91
C ILE A 40 1.83 -3.09 2.27
N ASN A 41 1.68 -4.35 2.70
CA ASN A 41 0.43 -4.87 3.23
C ASN A 41 0.49 -5.01 4.76
N PRO A 42 -0.10 -4.07 5.53
CA PRO A 42 -0.24 -4.19 6.98
C PRO A 42 -1.50 -4.93 7.42
N THR A 43 -2.31 -5.45 6.50
CA THR A 43 -3.58 -6.14 6.83
C THR A 43 -3.30 -7.59 7.25
N GLY A 44 -4.31 -8.25 7.82
CA GLY A 44 -4.19 -9.63 8.28
C GLY A 44 -4.35 -10.68 7.17
N ASP A 45 -4.76 -10.27 5.98
CA ASP A 45 -5.07 -11.13 4.84
C ASP A 45 -4.18 -10.82 3.62
N ASN A 46 -4.21 -11.71 2.63
CA ASN A 46 -3.40 -11.55 1.42
C ASN A 46 -4.20 -10.82 0.33
N HIS A 47 -3.60 -9.77 -0.23
CA HIS A 47 -4.17 -9.03 -1.34
C HIS A 47 -3.32 -9.21 -2.61
N PRO A 48 -3.75 -10.03 -3.58
CA PRO A 48 -3.04 -10.16 -4.84
C PRO A 48 -3.17 -8.85 -5.63
N LEU A 49 -2.08 -8.08 -5.68
CA LEU A 49 -1.94 -6.91 -6.55
C LEU A 49 -1.43 -7.27 -7.95
N ASP A 50 -1.44 -8.55 -8.30
CA ASP A 50 -0.78 -9.13 -9.47
C ASP A 50 -1.32 -8.64 -10.82
N HIS A 51 -2.28 -7.71 -10.80
CA HIS A 51 -2.91 -7.12 -11.96
C HIS A 51 -2.59 -5.64 -12.10
N LEU A 52 -1.58 -5.33 -12.92
CA LEU A 52 -1.32 -3.98 -13.43
C LEU A 52 -1.68 -3.95 -14.91
N HIS A 53 -2.52 -2.99 -15.31
CA HIS A 53 -2.87 -2.82 -16.71
C HIS A 53 -1.68 -2.25 -17.50
N LEU A 54 -1.59 -2.58 -18.79
CA LEU A 54 -0.64 -2.05 -19.79
C LEU A 54 0.83 -2.45 -19.63
N ALA A 55 1.33 -2.66 -18.42
CA ALA A 55 2.74 -2.99 -18.18
C ALA A 55 2.91 -4.38 -17.57
N THR A 56 3.98 -5.07 -17.97
CA THR A 56 4.51 -6.21 -17.22
C THR A 56 5.48 -5.72 -16.16
N PHE A 57 5.60 -6.49 -15.08
CA PHE A 57 6.50 -6.15 -13.98
C PHE A 57 7.19 -7.42 -13.46
N GLN A 58 8.27 -7.22 -12.71
CA GLN A 58 9.01 -8.28 -12.05
C GLN A 58 9.00 -8.05 -10.55
N ALA A 59 8.73 -9.11 -9.78
CA ALA A 59 8.95 -9.09 -8.34
C ALA A 59 10.46 -9.10 -8.06
N VAL A 60 11.01 -7.95 -7.67
CA VAL A 60 12.43 -7.79 -7.34
C VAL A 60 12.75 -8.17 -5.89
N ARG A 61 11.76 -8.09 -4.99
CA ARG A 61 11.90 -8.40 -3.56
C ARG A 61 10.54 -8.75 -2.97
N ALA A 62 10.46 -9.89 -2.29
CA ALA A 62 9.30 -10.27 -1.47
C ALA A 62 9.76 -10.51 -0.03
N ARG A 63 9.09 -9.87 0.94
CA ARG A 63 9.36 -10.05 2.37
C ARG A 63 8.04 -10.38 3.07
N ALA A 64 8.01 -11.51 3.75
CA ALA A 64 6.87 -11.94 4.58
C ALA A 64 7.07 -11.63 6.07
N ARG A 65 8.09 -10.84 6.43
CA ARG A 65 8.33 -10.47 7.83
C ARG A 65 7.44 -9.29 8.22
N PRO A 66 6.93 -9.26 9.47
CA PRO A 66 6.20 -8.11 9.99
C PRO A 66 7.05 -6.84 9.91
N LEU A 67 6.38 -5.70 9.77
CA LEU A 67 7.02 -4.41 9.99
C LEU A 67 7.49 -4.33 11.46
N VAL A 68 8.67 -3.78 11.69
CA VAL A 68 9.27 -3.68 13.04
C VAL A 68 8.39 -2.89 13.99
N ASP A 69 7.73 -1.84 13.49
CA ASP A 69 6.78 -1.02 14.25
C ASP A 69 5.55 -0.71 13.38
N LEU A 70 4.57 -1.60 13.45
CA LEU A 70 3.32 -1.47 12.71
C LEU A 70 2.52 -0.24 13.17
N ASP A 71 2.48 0.04 14.46
CA ASP A 71 1.68 1.14 15.02
C ASP A 71 2.25 2.50 14.60
N ALA A 72 3.56 2.69 14.67
CA ALA A 72 4.21 3.90 14.18
C ALA A 72 4.03 4.06 12.66
N PHE A 73 4.11 2.96 11.90
CA PHE A 73 3.83 2.98 10.46
C PHE A 73 2.39 3.43 10.17
N MET A 74 1.41 2.88 10.88
CA MET A 74 0.00 3.19 10.69
C MET A 74 -0.32 4.64 11.11
N ALA A 75 0.28 5.13 12.19
CA ALA A 75 0.19 6.53 12.60
C ALA A 75 0.77 7.48 11.52
N CYS A 76 1.96 7.15 11.01
CA CYS A 76 2.60 7.87 9.91
C CYS A 76 1.72 7.95 8.66
N MET A 77 1.18 6.80 8.22
CA MET A 77 0.33 6.71 7.04
C MET A 77 -0.99 7.45 7.23
N THR A 78 -1.50 7.52 8.45
CA THR A 78 -2.67 8.31 8.80
C THR A 78 -2.40 9.82 8.70
N GLN A 79 -1.24 10.29 9.15
CA GLN A 79 -0.95 11.71 9.20
C GLN A 79 -0.46 12.28 7.86
N LYS A 80 0.47 11.60 7.17
CA LYS A 80 1.12 12.14 5.95
C LYS A 80 0.98 11.25 4.72
N ASN A 81 0.43 10.03 4.88
CA ASN A 81 0.30 9.05 3.80
C ASN A 81 1.62 8.83 3.03
N SER A 82 2.74 8.70 3.76
CA SER A 82 4.08 8.60 3.16
C SER A 82 5.02 7.76 4.01
N ALA A 83 5.34 6.55 3.52
CA ALA A 83 6.26 5.63 4.17
C ALA A 83 7.72 6.12 4.19
N VAL A 84 8.12 6.97 3.23
CA VAL A 84 9.49 7.51 3.12
C VAL A 84 9.75 8.60 4.16
N LYS A 85 8.79 9.51 4.36
CA LYS A 85 8.97 10.69 5.21
C LYS A 85 9.18 10.39 6.70
N PHE A 86 8.89 9.17 7.14
CA PHE A 86 9.05 8.75 8.52
C PHE A 86 10.13 7.68 8.74
N ASN A 87 10.86 7.31 7.68
CA ASN A 87 11.96 6.32 7.76
C ASN A 87 11.56 4.99 8.42
N VAL A 88 10.28 4.61 8.36
CA VAL A 88 9.73 3.38 8.97
C VAL A 88 10.01 2.14 8.09
N GLN A 89 10.76 2.34 7.01
CA GLN A 89 11.12 1.35 5.99
C GLN A 89 12.45 0.69 6.36
N ARG A 90 12.52 -0.06 7.47
CA ARG A 90 13.66 -0.96 7.76
C ARG A 90 13.20 -2.28 8.34
#